data_AF-G3TV28-F1
#
_entry.id   AF-G3TV28-F1
#
_cell.length_a   1.000
_cell.length_b   1.000
_cell.length_c   1.000
_cell.angle_alpha   90.00
_cell.angle_beta   90.00
_cell.angle_gamma   90.00
#
_symmetry.space_group_name_H-M   'P 1'
#
loop_
_entity.id
_entity.type
_entity.pdbx_description
1 polymer ?
#
loop_
_entity_poly.entity_id
_entity_poly.type
_entity_poly.pdbx_seq_one_letter_code
_entity_poly.pdbx_strand_id
1 'polypeptide(L)'
;MSFKISCQGATSIKAFVEFLWHKLIPAISTTIWNKMPSKMAGDIRATFPAFNGNRANLEKHILICLAEEENFDNYCEYLHNPKYFFRNYIEKNIRIYFSGKGGEKMKTFLKISLDDIKNVILSAIHESTAIVKDKRSTASEWLDLFCDHLENNLVFPRKDLVSIEHQEINDIQFFKEVMSEALDPAMERVEQNCLSMSVEEMVPEIEKMLSEHLCGCWKQCPFCRAVCTNTIPAHEGDHSVFFHRPQAVIGSEWYTKMFNIRTKTDQFVINTCSSSVASDSFLLLNNGSEILYKNYREAGGDCALWSITPDSSMQPYWKWFVCHFRSNLEEKYQKKFTGKGKIPNAWAKITKQDVLDDLKK
;
A
#
# COMPACT_ATOMS: atom_id res chain seq x y z
N MET A 1 51.18 3.94 -41.27
CA MET A 1 49.72 4.18 -41.25
C MET A 1 49.47 5.68 -41.32
N SER A 2 48.60 6.15 -42.22
CA SER A 2 48.33 7.57 -42.45
C SER A 2 47.48 8.17 -41.32
N PHE A 3 47.81 9.38 -40.87
CA PHE A 3 47.05 10.17 -39.87
C PHE A 3 45.54 10.20 -40.20
N LYS A 4 45.18 10.28 -41.48
CA LYS A 4 43.79 10.34 -41.96
C LYS A 4 42.99 9.07 -41.65
N ILE A 5 43.63 7.89 -41.70
CA ILE A 5 42.99 6.60 -41.39
C ILE A 5 42.76 6.48 -39.87
N SER A 6 43.74 6.93 -39.07
CA SER A 6 43.62 6.98 -37.61
C SER A 6 42.50 7.90 -37.15
N CYS A 7 42.36 9.09 -37.76
CA CYS A 7 41.28 10.03 -37.45
C CYS A 7 39.90 9.47 -37.80
N GLN A 8 39.77 8.73 -38.90
CA GLN A 8 38.49 8.16 -39.32
C GLN A 8 38.03 7.00 -38.40
N GLY A 9 38.97 6.17 -37.94
CA GLY A 9 38.69 5.12 -36.95
C GLY A 9 38.21 5.69 -35.61
N ALA A 10 38.87 6.74 -35.10
CA ALA A 10 38.49 7.39 -33.86
C ALA A 10 37.08 8.01 -33.92
N THR A 11 36.71 8.64 -35.05
CA THR A 11 35.36 9.19 -35.26
C THR A 11 34.29 8.08 -35.29
N SER A 12 34.57 6.95 -35.92
CA SER A 12 33.64 5.80 -35.99
C SER A 12 33.37 5.21 -34.61
N ILE A 13 34.42 5.05 -33.79
CA ILE A 13 34.31 4.55 -32.41
C ILE A 13 33.47 5.51 -31.56
N LYS A 14 33.69 6.82 -31.65
CA LYS A 14 32.90 7.81 -30.92
C LYS A 14 31.42 7.76 -31.28
N ALA A 15 31.09 7.71 -32.57
CA ALA A 15 29.69 7.61 -33.02
C ALA A 15 29.01 6.31 -32.54
N PHE A 16 29.76 5.19 -32.53
CA PHE A 16 29.27 3.92 -31.98
C PHE A 16 28.97 4.02 -30.48
N VAL A 17 29.89 4.59 -29.70
CA VAL A 17 29.73 4.78 -28.25
C VAL A 17 28.56 5.72 -27.95
N GLU A 18 28.43 6.82 -28.68
CA GLU A 18 27.31 7.75 -28.55
C GLU A 18 25.96 7.06 -28.79
N PHE A 19 25.86 6.23 -29.84
CA PHE A 19 24.64 5.47 -30.12
C PHE A 19 24.33 4.45 -29.01
N LEU A 20 25.35 3.73 -28.53
CA LEU A 20 25.16 2.76 -27.45
C LEU A 20 24.67 3.45 -26.16
N TRP A 21 25.25 4.59 -25.78
CA TRP A 21 24.79 5.37 -24.64
C TRP A 21 23.38 5.95 -24.83
N HIS A 22 23.02 6.35 -26.05
CA HIS A 22 21.65 6.77 -26.38
C HIS A 22 20.63 5.65 -26.13
N LYS A 23 21.03 4.37 -26.23
CA LYS A 23 20.18 3.22 -25.87
C LYS A 23 20.24 2.88 -24.39
N LEU A 24 21.42 2.97 -23.77
CA LEU A 24 21.63 2.63 -22.36
C LEU A 24 20.92 3.61 -21.41
N ILE A 25 21.04 4.92 -21.63
CA ILE A 25 20.47 5.95 -20.75
C ILE A 25 18.99 5.69 -20.42
N PRO A 26 18.07 5.53 -21.39
CA PRO A 26 16.67 5.27 -21.07
C PRO A 26 16.46 3.92 -20.36
N ALA A 27 17.20 2.87 -20.75
CA ALA A 27 17.11 1.56 -20.09
C ALA A 27 17.53 1.62 -18.62
N ILE A 28 18.58 2.39 -18.32
CA ILE A 28 19.07 2.63 -16.95
C ILE A 28 18.05 3.44 -16.16
N SER A 29 17.54 4.55 -16.72
CA SER A 29 16.51 5.37 -16.08
C SER A 29 15.29 4.52 -15.69
N THR A 30 14.77 3.72 -16.62
CA THR A 30 13.62 2.84 -16.36
C THR A 30 13.94 1.78 -15.30
N THR A 31 15.12 1.18 -15.35
CA THR A 31 15.54 0.17 -14.37
C THR A 31 15.62 0.74 -12.96
N ILE A 32 16.23 1.92 -12.79
CA ILE A 32 16.31 2.60 -11.49
C ILE A 32 14.90 2.96 -11.03
N TRP A 33 14.11 3.59 -11.90
CA TRP A 33 12.77 4.06 -11.55
C TRP A 33 11.85 2.91 -11.11
N ASN A 34 11.89 1.76 -11.79
CA ASN A 34 11.09 0.60 -11.42
C ASN A 34 11.47 0.02 -10.05
N LYS A 35 12.69 0.26 -9.56
CA LYS A 35 13.13 -0.14 -8.21
C LYS A 35 12.80 0.91 -7.14
N MET A 36 12.42 2.13 -7.53
CA MET A 36 12.14 3.21 -6.57
C MET A 36 10.92 2.94 -5.68
N PRO A 37 9.77 2.47 -6.18
CA PRO A 37 8.60 2.20 -5.34
C PRO A 37 8.90 1.31 -4.14
N SER A 38 9.67 0.23 -4.32
CA SER A 38 10.02 -0.69 -3.22
C SER A 38 10.93 -0.05 -2.17
N LYS A 39 11.93 0.74 -2.59
CA LYS A 39 12.79 1.52 -1.69
C LYS A 39 11.98 2.53 -0.88
N MET A 40 11.08 3.26 -1.55
CA MET A 40 10.22 4.25 -0.91
C MET A 40 9.21 3.61 0.05
N ALA A 41 8.55 2.52 -0.34
CA ALA A 41 7.65 1.77 0.53
C ALA A 41 8.36 1.27 1.80
N GLY A 42 9.62 0.84 1.67
CA GLY A 42 10.48 0.47 2.80
C GLY A 42 10.72 1.63 3.78
N ASP A 43 11.13 2.80 3.29
CA ASP A 43 11.37 3.97 4.16
C ASP A 43 10.06 4.51 4.79
N ILE A 44 8.96 4.51 4.03
CA ILE A 44 7.64 4.89 4.53
C ILE A 44 7.23 3.98 5.70
N ARG A 45 7.37 2.65 5.57
CA ARG A 45 7.08 1.70 6.65
C ARG A 45 7.95 1.93 7.88
N ALA A 46 9.24 2.22 7.68
CA ALA A 46 10.18 2.41 8.77
C ALA A 46 9.95 3.73 9.53
N THR A 47 9.46 4.77 8.84
CA THR A 47 9.50 6.14 9.38
C THR A 47 8.13 6.83 9.50
N PHE A 48 7.06 6.24 8.99
CA PHE A 48 5.70 6.77 9.10
C PHE A 48 4.91 5.98 10.16
N PRO A 49 4.49 6.60 11.29
CA PRO A 49 3.90 5.87 12.42
C PRO A 49 2.71 4.97 12.06
N ALA A 50 1.79 5.44 11.21
CA ALA A 50 0.63 4.65 10.81
C ALA A 50 0.97 3.37 10.02
N PHE A 51 2.14 3.32 9.40
CA PHE A 51 2.59 2.21 8.56
C PHE A 51 3.70 1.37 9.21
N ASN A 52 4.16 1.78 10.39
CA ASN A 52 5.14 1.06 11.17
C ASN A 52 4.44 0.05 12.10
N GLY A 53 4.11 -1.13 11.59
CA GLY A 53 3.49 -2.19 12.37
C GLY A 53 2.59 -3.07 11.52
N ASN A 54 1.48 -3.50 12.12
CA ASN A 54 0.51 -4.39 11.49
C ASN A 54 -0.83 -3.66 11.24
N ARG A 55 -1.83 -4.41 10.78
CA ARG A 55 -3.19 -3.95 10.54
C ARG A 55 -3.82 -3.20 11.71
N ALA A 56 -3.63 -3.67 12.94
CA ALA A 56 -4.23 -3.04 14.12
C ALA A 56 -3.62 -1.65 14.39
N ASN A 57 -2.31 -1.49 14.12
CA ASN A 57 -1.66 -0.18 14.20
C ASN A 57 -2.24 0.80 13.14
N LEU A 58 -2.41 0.33 11.90
CA LEU A 58 -3.03 1.13 10.84
C LEU A 58 -4.47 1.53 11.21
N GLU A 59 -5.28 0.58 11.70
CA GLU A 59 -6.66 0.85 12.13
C GLU A 59 -6.71 1.85 13.30
N LYS A 60 -5.81 1.73 14.29
CA LYS A 60 -5.66 2.73 15.38
C LYS A 60 -5.42 4.14 14.82
N HIS A 61 -4.50 4.31 13.88
CA HIS A 61 -4.22 5.61 13.27
C HIS A 61 -5.38 6.13 12.39
N ILE A 62 -6.11 5.24 11.72
CA ILE A 62 -7.34 5.58 11.01
C ILE A 62 -8.42 6.09 11.98
N LEU A 63 -8.62 5.40 13.10
CA LEU A 63 -9.60 5.81 14.11
C LEU A 63 -9.23 7.14 14.78
N ILE A 64 -7.95 7.40 15.01
CA ILE A 64 -7.46 8.72 15.45
C ILE A 64 -7.83 9.79 14.41
N CYS A 65 -7.49 9.56 13.13
CA CYS A 65 -7.78 10.51 12.05
C CYS A 65 -9.29 10.80 11.92
N LEU A 66 -10.13 9.76 11.97
CA LEU A 66 -11.59 9.90 11.94
C LEU A 66 -12.12 10.68 13.15
N ALA A 67 -11.54 10.48 14.34
CA ALA A 67 -11.92 11.21 15.55
C ALA A 67 -11.45 12.66 15.52
N GLU A 68 -10.33 12.97 14.87
CA GLU A 68 -9.85 14.33 14.67
C GLU A 68 -10.66 15.10 13.62
N GLU A 69 -11.02 14.44 12.51
CA GLU A 69 -11.79 15.05 11.42
C GLU A 69 -13.28 15.27 11.77
N GLU A 70 -13.84 14.45 12.67
CA GLU A 70 -15.25 14.48 13.09
C GLU A 70 -16.25 14.53 11.91
N ASN A 71 -15.88 13.94 10.77
CA ASN A 71 -16.69 13.90 9.56
C ASN A 71 -17.50 12.59 9.49
N PHE A 72 -18.83 12.69 9.63
CA PHE A 72 -19.71 11.52 9.64
C PHE A 72 -19.70 10.71 8.34
N ASP A 73 -19.52 11.33 7.18
CA ASP A 73 -19.47 10.63 5.90
C ASP A 73 -18.20 9.79 5.78
N ASN A 74 -17.06 10.28 6.28
CA ASN A 74 -15.83 9.50 6.37
C ASN A 74 -16.00 8.28 7.27
N TYR A 75 -16.69 8.42 8.40
CA TYR A 75 -17.08 7.26 9.21
C TYR A 75 -17.97 6.28 8.44
N CYS A 76 -18.94 6.78 7.68
CA CYS A 76 -19.82 5.92 6.89
C CYS A 76 -19.03 5.12 5.84
N GLU A 77 -18.09 5.75 5.15
CA GLU A 77 -17.22 5.07 4.20
C GLU A 77 -16.33 4.03 4.90
N TYR A 78 -15.73 4.36 6.05
CA TYR A 78 -14.99 3.41 6.87
C TYR A 78 -15.84 2.19 7.30
N LEU A 79 -17.07 2.43 7.75
CA LEU A 79 -17.97 1.39 8.27
C LEU A 79 -18.49 0.46 7.17
N HIS A 80 -18.84 1.01 6.01
CA HIS A 80 -19.51 0.28 4.93
C HIS A 80 -18.58 -0.17 3.80
N ASN A 81 -17.48 0.54 3.56
CA ASN A 81 -16.49 0.28 2.51
C ASN A 81 -15.05 0.31 3.07
N PRO A 82 -14.73 -0.47 4.12
CA PRO A 82 -13.45 -0.36 4.82
C PRO A 82 -12.23 -0.58 3.91
N LYS A 83 -12.30 -1.51 2.95
CA LYS A 83 -11.20 -1.76 2.01
C LYS A 83 -10.87 -0.51 1.18
N TYR A 84 -11.90 0.20 0.72
CA TYR A 84 -11.72 1.43 -0.04
C TYR A 84 -11.18 2.56 0.85
N PHE A 85 -11.73 2.71 2.04
CA PHE A 85 -11.28 3.73 2.99
C PHE A 85 -9.79 3.56 3.37
N PHE A 86 -9.37 2.34 3.70
CA PHE A 86 -7.97 2.05 4.04
C PHE A 86 -7.03 2.38 2.88
N ARG A 87 -7.41 2.00 1.66
CA ARG A 87 -6.63 2.31 0.45
C ARG A 87 -6.46 3.82 0.26
N ASN A 88 -7.56 4.58 0.32
CA ASN A 88 -7.52 6.04 0.21
C ASN A 88 -6.69 6.68 1.32
N TYR A 89 -6.80 6.18 2.55
CA TYR A 89 -5.99 6.64 3.67
C TYR A 89 -4.50 6.39 3.42
N ILE A 90 -4.14 5.22 2.91
CA ILE A 90 -2.75 4.87 2.56
C ILE A 90 -2.24 5.84 1.47
N GLU A 91 -2.98 6.01 0.37
CA GLU A 91 -2.58 6.92 -0.72
C GLU A 91 -2.42 8.37 -0.24
N LYS A 92 -3.38 8.89 0.54
CA LYS A 92 -3.32 10.24 1.12
C LYS A 92 -2.04 10.44 1.92
N ASN A 93 -1.68 9.47 2.76
CA ASN A 93 -0.50 9.54 3.61
C ASN A 93 0.82 9.32 2.83
N ILE A 94 0.83 8.54 1.76
CA ILE A 94 1.96 8.48 0.81
C ILE A 94 2.21 9.88 0.23
N ARG A 95 1.17 10.56 -0.25
CA ARG A 95 1.28 11.92 -0.82
C ARG A 95 1.77 12.94 0.20
N ILE A 96 1.27 12.87 1.44
CA ILE A 96 1.75 13.70 2.56
C ILE A 96 3.24 13.46 2.81
N TYR A 97 3.68 12.20 2.83
CA TYR A 97 5.09 11.85 3.01
C TYR A 97 5.97 12.48 1.92
N PHE A 98 5.56 12.42 0.65
CA PHE A 98 6.30 13.01 -0.47
C PHE A 98 6.28 14.55 -0.50
N SER A 99 5.22 15.17 0.03
CA SER A 99 5.14 16.62 0.20
C SER A 99 6.06 17.14 1.32
N GLY A 100 6.51 16.25 2.21
CA GLY A 100 7.50 16.53 3.25
C GLY A 100 8.87 15.91 2.92
N LYS A 101 9.34 15.05 3.83
CA LYS A 101 10.69 14.43 3.79
C LYS A 101 10.92 13.46 2.62
N GLY A 102 9.88 13.03 1.93
CA GLY A 102 9.98 11.98 0.91
C GLY A 102 10.81 12.37 -0.30
N GLY A 103 10.80 13.65 -0.70
CA GLY A 103 11.63 14.13 -1.81
C GLY A 103 13.13 14.01 -1.56
N GLU A 104 13.60 14.30 -0.35
CA GLU A 104 15.02 14.17 0.03
C GLU A 104 15.45 12.71 0.12
N LYS A 105 14.59 11.85 0.67
CA LYS A 105 14.82 10.40 0.73
C LYS A 105 14.89 9.79 -0.66
N MET A 106 13.99 10.18 -1.56
CA MET A 106 14.01 9.75 -2.95
C MET A 106 15.33 10.12 -3.64
N LYS A 107 15.79 11.38 -3.50
CA LYS A 107 17.09 11.81 -4.04
C LYS A 107 18.25 10.99 -3.49
N THR A 108 18.21 10.64 -2.20
CA THR A 108 19.25 9.81 -1.57
C THR A 108 19.27 8.40 -2.17
N PHE A 109 18.11 7.75 -2.29
CA PHE A 109 18.01 6.43 -2.90
C PHE A 109 18.35 6.43 -4.39
N LEU A 110 18.01 7.51 -5.11
CA LEU A 110 18.40 7.68 -6.50
C LEU A 110 19.93 7.70 -6.63
N LYS A 111 20.63 8.51 -5.82
CA LYS A 111 22.11 8.57 -5.82
C LYS A 111 22.74 7.21 -5.54
N ILE A 112 22.27 6.49 -4.53
CA ILE A 112 22.76 5.13 -4.23
C ILE A 112 22.55 4.22 -5.44
N SER A 113 21.38 4.28 -6.09
CA SER A 113 21.08 3.45 -7.27
C SER A 113 21.96 3.81 -8.48
N LEU A 114 22.28 5.09 -8.64
CA LEU A 114 23.16 5.58 -9.70
C LEU A 114 24.60 5.10 -9.47
N ASP A 115 25.10 5.18 -8.25
CA ASP A 115 26.43 4.68 -7.90
C ASP A 115 26.53 3.16 -8.11
N ASP A 116 25.52 2.41 -7.68
CA ASP A 116 25.44 0.96 -7.87
C ASP A 116 25.48 0.60 -9.37
N ILE A 117 24.64 1.23 -10.20
CA ILE A 117 24.58 0.89 -11.63
C ILE A 117 25.82 1.37 -12.39
N LYS A 118 26.39 2.52 -11.99
CA LYS A 118 27.64 3.04 -12.55
C LYS A 118 28.76 2.02 -12.38
N ASN A 119 28.90 1.46 -11.18
CA ASN A 119 29.90 0.42 -10.90
C ASN A 119 29.65 -0.85 -11.73
N VAL A 120 28.39 -1.29 -11.85
CA VAL A 120 28.03 -2.44 -12.69
C VAL A 120 28.43 -2.22 -14.15
N ILE A 121 28.10 -1.06 -14.72
CA ILE A 121 28.42 -0.75 -16.13
C ILE A 121 29.93 -0.64 -16.34
N LEU A 122 30.64 0.02 -15.41
CA LEU A 122 32.10 0.13 -15.49
C LEU A 122 32.76 -1.26 -15.47
N SER A 123 32.34 -2.14 -14.57
CA SER A 123 32.81 -3.53 -14.55
C SER A 123 32.50 -4.25 -15.86
N ALA A 124 31.26 -4.13 -16.37
CA ALA A 124 30.86 -4.75 -17.63
C ALA A 124 31.72 -4.26 -18.81
N ILE A 125 32.03 -2.96 -18.88
CA ILE A 125 32.93 -2.39 -19.90
C ILE A 125 34.32 -3.03 -19.81
N HIS A 126 34.88 -3.10 -18.60
CA HIS A 126 36.23 -3.62 -18.38
C HIS A 126 36.35 -5.10 -18.69
N GLU A 127 35.42 -5.91 -18.20
CA GLU A 127 35.44 -7.36 -18.35
C GLU A 127 35.19 -7.80 -19.79
N SER A 128 34.23 -7.18 -20.48
CA SER A 128 33.94 -7.48 -21.90
C SER A 128 35.14 -7.15 -22.79
N THR A 129 35.80 -6.02 -22.51
CA THR A 129 37.01 -5.61 -23.24
C THR A 129 38.20 -6.54 -22.97
N ALA A 130 38.36 -7.03 -21.74
CA ALA A 130 39.45 -7.93 -21.37
C ALA A 130 39.39 -9.30 -22.08
N ILE A 131 38.19 -9.74 -22.48
CA ILE A 131 37.96 -11.03 -23.15
C ILE A 131 38.24 -10.93 -24.66
N VAL A 132 37.87 -9.82 -25.32
CA VAL A 132 37.89 -9.66 -26.80
C VAL A 132 39.31 -9.46 -27.41
N LYS A 133 40.38 -9.38 -26.60
CA LYS A 133 41.81 -9.14 -26.94
C LYS A 133 42.21 -9.15 -28.44
N ASP A 134 42.70 -7.99 -28.92
CA ASP A 134 43.61 -7.74 -30.06
C ASP A 134 43.35 -8.43 -31.42
N LYS A 135 42.21 -9.09 -31.60
CA LYS A 135 41.72 -9.49 -32.92
C LYS A 135 40.83 -8.38 -33.45
N ARG A 136 40.92 -8.10 -34.76
CA ARG A 136 39.83 -7.40 -35.45
C ARG A 136 38.56 -8.21 -35.25
N SER A 137 37.74 -7.79 -34.31
CA SER A 137 36.45 -8.38 -34.01
C SER A 137 35.36 -7.39 -34.40
N THR A 138 34.22 -7.94 -34.81
CA THR A 138 33.00 -7.15 -34.96
C THR A 138 32.50 -6.76 -33.57
N ALA A 139 31.79 -5.64 -33.47
CA ALA A 139 31.20 -5.19 -32.22
C ALA A 139 30.27 -6.25 -31.58
N SER A 140 29.72 -7.18 -32.37
CA SER A 140 28.82 -8.23 -31.89
C SER A 140 29.33 -8.99 -30.67
N GLU A 141 30.55 -9.54 -30.71
CA GLU A 141 31.08 -10.37 -29.61
C GLU A 141 31.21 -9.56 -28.32
N TRP A 142 31.63 -8.30 -28.43
CA TRP A 142 31.73 -7.40 -27.28
C TRP A 142 30.35 -7.05 -26.73
N LEU A 143 29.38 -6.77 -27.60
CA LEU A 143 28.01 -6.45 -27.21
C LEU A 143 27.31 -7.62 -26.51
N ASP A 144 27.58 -8.86 -26.93
CA ASP A 144 27.05 -10.06 -26.28
C ASP A 144 27.57 -10.17 -24.84
N LEU A 145 28.89 -10.12 -24.66
CA LEU A 145 29.52 -10.15 -23.33
C LEU A 145 29.08 -8.99 -22.43
N PHE A 146 28.99 -7.79 -23.00
CA PHE A 146 28.55 -6.60 -22.27
C PHE A 146 27.10 -6.74 -21.80
N CYS A 147 26.20 -7.20 -22.66
CA CYS A 147 24.81 -7.44 -22.29
C CYS A 147 24.68 -8.55 -21.23
N ASP A 148 25.45 -9.63 -21.34
CA ASP A 148 25.45 -10.74 -20.38
C ASP A 148 25.89 -10.27 -18.99
N HIS A 149 26.92 -9.43 -18.90
CA HIS A 149 27.36 -8.85 -17.62
C HIS A 149 26.33 -7.89 -16.99
N LEU A 150 25.41 -7.35 -17.78
CA LEU A 150 24.37 -6.43 -17.34
C LEU A 150 23.06 -7.11 -16.92
N GLU A 151 22.78 -8.32 -17.42
CA GLU A 151 21.46 -8.98 -17.36
C GLU A 151 20.84 -9.01 -15.95
N ASN A 152 21.64 -9.29 -14.92
CA ASN A 152 21.15 -9.38 -13.53
C ASN A 152 20.76 -8.03 -12.91
N ASN A 153 21.26 -6.92 -13.46
CA ASN A 153 21.15 -5.60 -12.85
C ASN A 153 20.36 -4.60 -13.69
N LEU A 154 20.35 -4.79 -15.01
CA LEU A 154 19.81 -3.89 -16.01
C LEU A 154 19.01 -4.66 -17.06
N VAL A 155 17.76 -4.25 -17.29
CA VAL A 155 16.96 -4.78 -18.39
C VAL A 155 17.39 -4.06 -19.68
N PHE A 156 18.35 -4.63 -20.39
CA PHE A 156 18.90 -4.07 -21.63
C PHE A 156 19.06 -5.14 -22.72
N PRO A 157 18.08 -5.28 -23.62
CA PRO A 157 18.04 -6.43 -24.51
C PRO A 157 19.01 -6.27 -25.69
N ARG A 158 19.91 -7.24 -25.86
CA ARG A 158 20.91 -7.30 -26.95
C ARG A 158 20.33 -7.12 -28.36
N LYS A 159 19.06 -7.52 -28.57
CA LYS A 159 18.34 -7.36 -29.85
C LYS A 159 18.18 -5.90 -30.29
N ASP A 160 18.23 -4.95 -29.36
CA ASP A 160 18.10 -3.52 -29.66
C ASP A 160 19.39 -2.92 -30.25
N LEU A 161 20.47 -3.73 -30.31
CA LEU A 161 21.81 -3.34 -30.75
C LEU A 161 22.22 -3.97 -32.08
N VAL A 162 21.30 -4.68 -32.75
CA VAL A 162 21.57 -5.32 -34.07
C VAL A 162 22.03 -4.31 -35.12
N SER A 163 21.55 -3.05 -35.06
CA SER A 163 21.94 -2.02 -36.02
C SER A 163 23.41 -1.60 -35.97
N ILE A 164 24.14 -1.95 -34.89
CA ILE A 164 25.54 -1.57 -34.69
C ILE A 164 26.49 -2.76 -34.60
N GLU A 165 25.99 -4.00 -34.67
CA GLU A 165 26.80 -5.20 -34.36
C GLU A 165 27.88 -5.52 -35.40
N HIS A 166 27.73 -5.02 -36.63
CA HIS A 166 28.70 -5.18 -37.71
C HIS A 166 29.79 -4.10 -37.73
N GLN A 167 29.77 -3.13 -36.80
CA GLN A 167 30.79 -2.09 -36.72
C GLN A 167 32.13 -2.71 -36.31
N GLU A 168 33.21 -2.32 -36.99
CA GLU A 168 34.57 -2.78 -36.66
C GLU A 168 35.15 -1.94 -35.52
N ILE A 169 35.57 -2.62 -34.44
CA ILE A 169 36.30 -1.98 -33.34
C ILE A 169 37.80 -2.18 -33.60
N ASN A 170 38.39 -1.24 -34.35
CA ASN A 170 39.79 -1.32 -34.76
C ASN A 170 40.80 -0.99 -33.61
N ASP A 171 40.33 -0.38 -32.52
CA ASP A 171 41.11 -0.09 -31.32
C ASP A 171 40.23 -0.29 -30.09
N ILE A 172 40.32 -1.50 -29.50
CA ILE A 172 39.48 -1.90 -28.37
C ILE A 172 39.84 -1.13 -27.09
N GLN A 173 41.10 -0.71 -26.94
CA GLN A 173 41.56 0.03 -25.78
C GLN A 173 41.04 1.47 -25.83
N PHE A 174 41.13 2.13 -26.98
CA PHE A 174 40.51 3.43 -27.19
C PHE A 174 38.98 3.37 -27.05
N PHE A 175 38.33 2.32 -27.58
CA PHE A 175 36.90 2.13 -27.40
C PHE A 175 36.50 2.02 -25.91
N LYS A 176 37.26 1.26 -25.11
CA LYS A 176 37.06 1.18 -23.65
C LYS A 176 37.20 2.53 -22.97
N GLU A 177 38.21 3.32 -23.35
CA GLU A 177 38.43 4.66 -22.80
C GLU A 177 37.25 5.57 -23.11
N VAL A 178 36.80 5.63 -24.38
CA VAL A 178 35.66 6.45 -24.79
C VAL A 178 34.35 6.00 -24.11
N MET A 179 34.13 4.69 -23.96
CA MET A 179 32.98 4.15 -23.21
C MET A 179 33.00 4.60 -21.75
N SER A 180 34.17 4.55 -21.11
CA SER A 180 34.34 4.88 -19.69
C SER A 180 34.25 6.39 -19.45
N GLU A 181 34.81 7.21 -20.33
CA GLU A 181 34.71 8.69 -20.26
C GLU A 181 33.27 9.17 -20.40
N ALA A 182 32.46 8.50 -21.23
CA ALA A 182 31.05 8.85 -21.44
C ALA A 182 30.12 8.43 -20.29
N LEU A 183 30.59 7.61 -19.34
CA LEU A 183 29.80 7.08 -18.23
C LEU A 183 29.30 8.17 -17.29
N ASP A 184 30.17 9.09 -16.86
CA ASP A 184 29.80 10.16 -15.91
C ASP A 184 28.74 11.10 -16.49
N PRO A 185 28.91 11.67 -17.70
CA PRO A 185 27.86 12.46 -18.35
C PRO A 185 26.57 11.68 -18.59
N ALA A 186 26.66 10.36 -18.83
CA ALA A 186 25.47 9.52 -18.98
C ALA A 186 24.72 9.39 -17.64
N MET A 187 25.42 9.20 -16.52
CA MET A 187 24.79 9.11 -15.19
C MET A 187 24.11 10.41 -14.78
N GLU A 188 24.69 11.57 -15.12
CA GLU A 188 24.06 12.88 -14.92
C GLU A 188 22.73 12.99 -15.70
N ARG A 189 22.71 12.51 -16.95
CA ARG A 189 21.47 12.50 -17.76
C ARG A 189 20.44 11.53 -17.20
N VAL A 190 20.85 10.36 -16.71
CA VAL A 190 19.97 9.41 -16.03
C VAL A 190 19.37 10.05 -14.78
N GLU A 191 20.18 10.72 -13.95
CA GLU A 191 19.71 11.44 -12.76
C GLU A 191 18.64 12.47 -13.13
N GLN A 192 18.91 13.31 -14.13
CA GLN A 192 17.95 14.32 -14.61
C GLN A 192 16.65 13.69 -15.11
N ASN A 193 16.74 12.61 -15.90
CA ASN A 193 15.58 11.87 -16.38
C ASN A 193 14.73 11.37 -15.20
N CYS A 194 15.32 10.68 -14.22
CA CYS A 194 14.61 10.18 -13.04
C CYS A 194 14.01 11.31 -12.19
N LEU A 195 14.73 12.44 -12.02
CA LEU A 195 14.23 13.58 -11.24
C LEU A 195 13.06 14.31 -11.94
N SER A 196 12.94 14.18 -13.25
CA SER A 196 11.81 14.74 -14.02
C SER A 196 10.54 13.86 -13.98
N MET A 197 10.65 12.61 -13.55
CA MET A 197 9.52 11.68 -13.48
C MET A 197 8.62 12.02 -12.29
N SER A 198 7.31 11.83 -12.47
CA SER A 198 6.33 12.21 -11.46
C SER A 198 6.25 11.19 -10.34
N VAL A 199 6.29 11.66 -9.09
CA VAL A 199 6.02 10.82 -7.92
C VAL A 199 4.64 10.15 -7.99
N GLU A 200 3.64 10.81 -8.59
CA GLU A 200 2.29 10.23 -8.73
C GLU A 200 2.29 8.93 -9.55
N GLU A 201 3.27 8.71 -10.42
CA GLU A 201 3.41 7.44 -11.15
C GLU A 201 3.80 6.28 -10.21
N MET A 202 4.49 6.58 -9.11
CA MET A 202 4.91 5.57 -8.12
C MET A 202 3.86 5.32 -7.04
N VAL A 203 2.96 6.28 -6.76
CA VAL A 203 1.98 6.19 -5.66
C VAL A 203 1.14 4.91 -5.71
N PRO A 204 0.58 4.47 -6.86
CA PRO A 204 -0.22 3.25 -6.91
C PRO A 204 0.57 1.98 -6.54
N GLU A 205 1.83 1.89 -6.97
CA GLU A 205 2.67 0.72 -6.68
C GLU A 205 3.11 0.70 -5.21
N ILE A 206 3.45 1.87 -4.66
CA ILE A 206 3.75 2.00 -3.21
C ILE A 206 2.51 1.65 -2.39
N GLU A 207 1.33 2.15 -2.76
CA GLU A 207 0.07 1.83 -2.09
C GLU A 207 -0.19 0.33 -2.09
N LYS A 208 -0.06 -0.31 -3.25
CA LYS A 208 -0.23 -1.75 -3.38
C LYS A 208 0.70 -2.52 -2.43
N MET A 209 1.99 -2.19 -2.40
CA MET A 209 2.97 -2.82 -1.51
C MET A 209 2.62 -2.61 -0.02
N LEU A 210 2.19 -1.41 0.36
CA LEU A 210 1.77 -1.10 1.73
C LEU A 210 0.47 -1.82 2.10
N SER A 211 -0.50 -1.87 1.20
CA SER A 211 -1.77 -2.57 1.38
C SER A 211 -1.56 -4.08 1.54
N GLU A 212 -0.72 -4.69 0.71
CA GLU A 212 -0.36 -6.11 0.85
C GLU A 212 0.28 -6.42 2.20
N HIS A 213 1.05 -5.47 2.75
CA HIS A 213 1.71 -5.62 4.04
C HIS A 213 0.81 -5.35 5.26
N LEU A 214 0.00 -4.30 5.19
CA LEU A 214 -0.74 -3.76 6.34
C LEU A 214 -2.19 -4.21 6.39
N CYS A 215 -2.72 -4.73 5.29
CA CYS A 215 -4.09 -5.22 5.23
C CYS A 215 -4.14 -6.74 5.37
N GLY A 216 -5.36 -7.28 5.35
CA GLY A 216 -5.59 -8.71 5.51
C GLY A 216 -7.01 -9.05 5.11
N CYS A 217 -7.68 -9.79 5.97
CA CYS A 217 -9.06 -10.17 5.76
C CYS A 217 -10.01 -8.96 5.78
N TRP A 218 -10.89 -8.89 4.79
CA TRP A 218 -11.91 -7.83 4.66
C TRP A 218 -13.31 -8.29 5.01
N LYS A 219 -13.48 -9.53 5.50
CA LYS A 219 -14.78 -10.01 5.97
C LYS A 219 -15.23 -9.15 7.14
N GLN A 220 -16.52 -8.80 7.16
CA GLN A 220 -17.13 -7.95 8.16
C GLN A 220 -18.08 -8.76 9.03
N CYS A 221 -18.13 -8.46 10.33
CA CYS A 221 -19.03 -9.09 11.27
C CYS A 221 -20.49 -8.84 10.82
N PRO A 222 -21.35 -9.88 10.75
CA PRO A 222 -22.71 -9.73 10.23
C PRO A 222 -23.57 -8.78 11.08
N PHE A 223 -23.24 -8.59 12.36
CA PHE A 223 -24.06 -7.79 13.29
C PHE A 223 -23.61 -6.34 13.45
N CYS A 224 -22.31 -6.05 13.35
CA CYS A 224 -21.80 -4.69 13.56
C CYS A 224 -20.88 -4.20 12.45
N ARG A 225 -20.59 -5.03 11.45
CA ARG A 225 -19.64 -4.78 10.34
C ARG A 225 -18.18 -4.48 10.74
N ALA A 226 -17.78 -4.77 11.98
CA ALA A 226 -16.37 -4.71 12.36
C ALA A 226 -15.56 -5.65 11.46
N VAL A 227 -14.37 -5.22 11.04
CA VAL A 227 -13.59 -5.96 10.04
C VAL A 227 -12.73 -7.01 10.74
N CYS A 228 -12.54 -8.16 10.11
CA CYS A 228 -11.65 -9.19 10.62
C CYS A 228 -10.23 -8.62 10.82
N THR A 229 -9.61 -9.01 11.93
CA THR A 229 -8.26 -8.57 12.32
C THR A 229 -7.16 -9.47 11.78
N ASN A 230 -7.51 -10.62 11.20
CA ASN A 230 -6.56 -11.55 10.61
C ASN A 230 -5.82 -10.88 9.43
N THR A 231 -4.49 -10.92 9.46
CA THR A 231 -3.61 -10.31 8.47
C THR A 231 -3.46 -11.16 7.20
N ILE A 232 -4.04 -12.36 7.17
CA ILE A 232 -4.02 -13.24 5.99
C ILE A 232 -5.32 -13.03 5.18
N PRO A 233 -5.24 -12.56 3.92
CA PRO A 233 -6.39 -12.50 3.03
C PRO A 233 -7.00 -13.88 2.79
N ALA A 234 -8.34 -13.96 2.74
CA ALA A 234 -9.07 -15.21 2.48
C ALA A 234 -8.62 -16.39 3.37
N HIS A 235 -8.28 -16.10 4.64
CA HIS A 235 -7.85 -17.14 5.58
C HIS A 235 -8.98 -18.15 5.89
N GLU A 236 -8.56 -19.36 6.20
CA GLU A 236 -9.41 -20.41 6.75
C GLU A 236 -9.71 -20.18 8.24
N GLY A 237 -10.74 -20.86 8.74
CA GLY A 237 -11.18 -20.76 10.14
C GLY A 237 -12.02 -19.52 10.45
N ASP A 238 -12.32 -19.32 11.74
CA ASP A 238 -13.25 -18.27 12.16
C ASP A 238 -12.68 -16.86 11.99
N HIS A 239 -13.51 -15.95 11.48
CA HIS A 239 -13.24 -14.52 11.51
C HIS A 239 -13.45 -13.96 12.93
N SER A 240 -12.60 -13.02 13.33
CA SER A 240 -12.70 -12.40 14.65
C SER A 240 -12.13 -10.97 14.65
N VAL A 241 -12.56 -10.21 15.64
CA VAL A 241 -12.09 -8.88 15.96
C VAL A 241 -11.99 -8.75 17.47
N PHE A 242 -11.01 -8.02 17.97
CA PHE A 242 -10.87 -7.79 19.41
C PHE A 242 -12.07 -7.04 19.98
N PHE A 243 -12.56 -6.05 19.23
CA PHE A 243 -13.61 -5.16 19.72
C PHE A 243 -14.75 -5.03 18.73
N HIS A 244 -15.92 -5.45 19.17
CA HIS A 244 -17.17 -5.19 18.47
C HIS A 244 -17.73 -3.83 18.84
N ARG A 245 -18.41 -3.21 17.88
CA ARG A 245 -19.05 -1.89 18.03
C ARG A 245 -20.56 -2.01 18.25
N PRO A 246 -21.21 -0.98 18.85
CA PRO A 246 -22.68 -0.93 18.98
C PRO A 246 -23.34 -1.14 17.62
N GLN A 247 -24.39 -1.97 17.55
CA GLN A 247 -25.04 -2.24 16.27
C GLN A 247 -25.73 -1.00 15.65
N ALA A 248 -26.03 0.01 16.47
CA ALA A 248 -26.55 1.30 16.05
C ALA A 248 -25.68 2.00 15.00
N VAL A 249 -24.36 1.76 14.97
CA VAL A 249 -23.46 2.41 14.00
C VAL A 249 -23.75 1.98 12.55
N ILE A 250 -24.30 0.78 12.35
CA ILE A 250 -24.75 0.28 11.05
C ILE A 250 -26.27 0.37 10.88
N GLY A 251 -26.93 1.02 11.85
CA GLY A 251 -28.35 1.28 11.83
C GLY A 251 -29.23 0.16 12.36
N SER A 252 -28.75 -0.85 13.08
CA SER A 252 -29.63 -1.93 13.56
C SER A 252 -30.72 -1.44 14.53
N GLU A 253 -31.94 -1.97 14.38
CA GLU A 253 -33.10 -1.65 15.22
C GLU A 253 -33.59 -2.82 16.08
N TRP A 254 -34.27 -2.49 17.18
CA TRP A 254 -34.98 -3.46 18.00
C TRP A 254 -36.25 -3.94 17.30
N TYR A 255 -36.67 -5.16 17.65
CA TYR A 255 -37.95 -5.71 17.27
C TYR A 255 -38.83 -5.85 18.52
N THR A 256 -40.14 -5.63 18.34
CA THR A 256 -41.15 -5.96 19.34
C THR A 256 -41.98 -7.15 18.86
N LYS A 257 -42.58 -7.90 19.79
CA LYS A 257 -43.48 -9.02 19.51
C LYS A 257 -44.85 -8.69 20.08
N MET A 258 -45.87 -8.69 19.23
CA MET A 258 -47.26 -8.50 19.64
C MET A 258 -48.12 -9.58 18.99
N PHE A 259 -48.83 -10.39 19.79
CA PHE A 259 -49.69 -11.49 19.31
C PHE A 259 -49.03 -12.40 18.24
N ASN A 260 -47.76 -12.79 18.47
CA ASN A 260 -46.90 -13.57 17.55
C ASN A 260 -46.44 -12.88 16.26
N ILE A 261 -46.71 -11.58 16.08
CA ILE A 261 -46.19 -10.78 14.98
C ILE A 261 -44.99 -9.96 15.47
N ARG A 262 -43.87 -10.04 14.73
CA ARG A 262 -42.68 -9.23 14.98
C ARG A 262 -42.72 -7.97 14.13
N THR A 263 -42.62 -6.82 14.78
CA THR A 263 -42.58 -5.52 14.10
C THR A 263 -41.28 -4.82 14.44
N LYS A 264 -40.62 -4.30 13.41
CA LYS A 264 -39.46 -3.41 13.57
C LYS A 264 -39.90 -2.19 14.37
N THR A 265 -39.13 -1.85 15.40
CA THR A 265 -39.31 -0.58 16.10
C THR A 265 -38.46 0.49 15.43
N ASP A 266 -38.71 1.74 15.77
CA ASP A 266 -37.83 2.86 15.42
C ASP A 266 -36.63 3.00 16.37
N GLN A 267 -36.41 2.06 17.30
CA GLN A 267 -35.41 2.17 18.36
C GLN A 267 -34.10 1.48 17.97
N PHE A 268 -32.97 2.20 18.06
CA PHE A 268 -31.65 1.62 17.79
C PHE A 268 -31.22 0.52 18.78
N VAL A 269 -30.43 -0.44 18.30
CA VAL A 269 -29.73 -1.41 19.16
C VAL A 269 -28.35 -0.86 19.54
N ILE A 270 -28.20 -0.45 20.81
CA ILE A 270 -26.92 0.07 21.32
C ILE A 270 -25.98 -1.03 21.86
N ASN A 271 -26.44 -2.27 21.90
CA ASN A 271 -25.65 -3.42 22.33
C ASN A 271 -24.51 -3.67 21.35
N THR A 272 -23.35 -4.11 21.85
CA THR A 272 -22.29 -4.69 21.02
C THR A 272 -22.60 -6.15 20.74
N CYS A 273 -21.88 -6.76 19.81
CA CYS A 273 -22.03 -8.20 19.55
C CYS A 273 -21.66 -9.01 20.80
N SER A 274 -20.53 -8.67 21.43
CA SER A 274 -20.04 -9.30 22.65
C SER A 274 -21.04 -9.19 23.81
N SER A 275 -21.66 -8.02 24.02
CA SER A 275 -22.68 -7.87 25.07
C SER A 275 -23.98 -8.62 24.73
N SER A 276 -24.31 -8.77 23.45
CA SER A 276 -25.49 -9.51 23.01
C SER A 276 -25.30 -11.00 23.26
N VAL A 277 -24.13 -11.56 22.89
CA VAL A 277 -23.74 -12.97 23.16
C VAL A 277 -23.64 -13.25 24.66
N ALA A 278 -23.23 -12.27 25.47
CA ALA A 278 -23.19 -12.39 26.93
C ALA A 278 -24.57 -12.34 27.63
N SER A 279 -25.66 -12.11 26.87
CA SER A 279 -27.00 -11.91 27.41
C SER A 279 -27.99 -12.93 26.88
N ASP A 280 -29.20 -12.98 27.45
CA ASP A 280 -30.33 -13.74 26.92
C ASP A 280 -31.13 -12.95 25.86
N SER A 281 -30.45 -12.07 25.10
CA SER A 281 -31.05 -11.37 23.97
C SER A 281 -31.33 -12.34 22.82
N PHE A 282 -32.43 -12.11 22.10
CA PHE A 282 -32.81 -12.90 20.92
C PHE A 282 -32.31 -12.27 19.63
N LEU A 283 -31.76 -13.10 18.74
CA LEU A 283 -31.48 -12.81 17.35
C LEU A 283 -32.67 -13.28 16.50
N LEU A 284 -33.17 -12.42 15.62
CA LEU A 284 -34.21 -12.75 14.66
C LEU A 284 -33.56 -13.23 13.36
N LEU A 285 -33.94 -14.42 12.90
CA LEU A 285 -33.47 -15.01 11.65
C LEU A 285 -34.36 -14.57 10.47
N ASN A 286 -33.83 -14.68 9.24
CA ASN A 286 -34.55 -14.30 8.02
C ASN A 286 -35.85 -15.10 7.80
N ASN A 287 -35.93 -16.33 8.33
CA ASN A 287 -37.12 -17.17 8.30
C ASN A 287 -38.14 -16.82 9.40
N GLY A 288 -37.93 -15.74 10.16
CA GLY A 288 -38.79 -15.29 11.25
C GLY A 288 -38.63 -16.04 12.58
N SER A 289 -37.78 -17.08 12.62
CA SER A 289 -37.49 -17.79 13.87
C SER A 289 -36.51 -17.01 14.76
N GLU A 290 -36.49 -17.35 16.05
CA GLU A 290 -35.68 -16.69 17.05
C GLU A 290 -34.72 -17.68 17.69
N ILE A 291 -33.46 -17.27 17.79
CA ILE A 291 -32.45 -17.98 18.57
C ILE A 291 -31.83 -17.02 19.57
N LEU A 292 -31.24 -17.53 20.64
CA LEU A 292 -30.48 -16.68 21.55
C LEU A 292 -29.20 -16.21 20.85
N TYR A 293 -28.78 -14.96 21.11
CA TYR A 293 -27.54 -14.43 20.53
C TYR A 293 -26.33 -15.29 20.88
N LYS A 294 -26.28 -15.95 22.05
CA LYS A 294 -25.22 -16.90 22.39
C LYS A 294 -25.13 -18.12 21.47
N ASN A 295 -26.21 -18.42 20.75
CA ASN A 295 -26.31 -19.50 19.76
C ASN A 295 -26.24 -18.98 18.33
N TYR A 296 -25.80 -17.74 18.08
CA TYR A 296 -25.84 -17.08 16.77
C TYR A 296 -25.27 -17.91 15.61
N ARG A 297 -24.33 -18.82 15.87
CA ARG A 297 -23.75 -19.71 14.85
C ARG A 297 -24.78 -20.66 14.22
N GLU A 298 -25.85 -21.01 14.94
CA GLU A 298 -26.97 -21.81 14.41
C GLU A 298 -27.71 -21.09 13.28
N ALA A 299 -27.56 -19.76 13.14
CA ALA A 299 -28.11 -19.00 12.01
C ALA A 299 -27.49 -19.39 10.66
N GLY A 300 -26.33 -20.06 10.65
CA GLY A 300 -25.62 -20.44 9.43
C GLY A 300 -25.01 -19.25 8.68
N GLY A 301 -24.55 -19.50 7.46
CA GLY A 301 -23.93 -18.48 6.59
C GLY A 301 -22.74 -17.78 7.26
N ASP A 302 -22.63 -16.47 7.05
CA ASP A 302 -21.55 -15.67 7.65
C ASP A 302 -21.58 -15.72 9.18
N CYS A 303 -22.74 -15.87 9.83
CA CYS A 303 -22.82 -15.94 11.30
C CYS A 303 -22.06 -17.15 11.86
N ALA A 304 -22.07 -18.30 11.17
CA ALA A 304 -21.38 -19.51 11.63
C ALA A 304 -19.85 -19.40 11.53
N LEU A 305 -19.35 -18.52 10.64
CA LEU A 305 -17.94 -18.31 10.33
C LEU A 305 -17.27 -17.23 11.20
N TRP A 306 -18.01 -16.64 12.15
CA TRP A 306 -17.48 -15.63 13.05
C TRP A 306 -17.33 -16.18 14.47
N SER A 307 -16.23 -15.83 15.14
CA SER A 307 -16.03 -16.06 16.57
C SER A 307 -16.22 -14.75 17.32
N ILE A 308 -17.31 -14.67 18.08
CA ILE A 308 -17.69 -13.51 18.90
C ILE A 308 -17.62 -13.95 20.35
N THR A 309 -16.63 -13.45 21.08
CA THR A 309 -16.48 -13.77 22.49
C THR A 309 -17.35 -12.85 23.35
N PRO A 310 -18.02 -13.38 24.40
CA PRO A 310 -18.60 -12.56 25.45
C PRO A 310 -17.53 -11.64 26.03
N ASP A 311 -17.83 -10.34 26.06
CA ASP A 311 -16.93 -9.34 26.62
C ASP A 311 -17.77 -8.21 27.20
N SER A 312 -17.38 -7.78 28.40
CA SER A 312 -17.95 -6.63 29.10
C SER A 312 -17.03 -5.40 29.03
N SER A 313 -15.88 -5.49 28.35
CA SER A 313 -14.95 -4.37 28.23
C SER A 313 -15.61 -3.17 27.56
N MET A 314 -15.31 -2.00 28.12
CA MET A 314 -15.88 -0.74 27.70
C MET A 314 -14.94 -0.08 26.71
N GLN A 315 -15.21 -0.23 25.41
CA GLN A 315 -14.56 0.56 24.36
C GLN A 315 -15.13 1.99 24.34
N PRO A 316 -14.37 3.02 24.75
CA PRO A 316 -14.89 4.39 24.82
C PRO A 316 -15.15 4.98 23.44
N TYR A 317 -14.36 4.59 22.42
CA TYR A 317 -14.41 5.13 21.07
C TYR A 317 -15.83 5.10 20.46
N TRP A 318 -16.40 3.90 20.34
CA TRP A 318 -17.71 3.76 19.68
C TRP A 318 -18.87 4.27 20.52
N LYS A 319 -18.70 4.38 21.84
CA LYS A 319 -19.67 5.01 22.74
C LYS A 319 -19.71 6.52 22.52
N TRP A 320 -18.53 7.14 22.46
CA TRP A 320 -18.37 8.53 22.08
C TRP A 320 -18.93 8.79 20.67
N PHE A 321 -18.58 7.97 19.67
CA PHE A 321 -19.10 8.10 18.30
C PHE A 321 -20.63 8.14 18.27
N VAL A 322 -21.30 7.19 18.94
CA VAL A 322 -22.77 7.12 18.99
C VAL A 322 -23.36 8.36 19.68
N CYS A 323 -22.73 8.87 20.74
CA CYS A 323 -23.16 10.10 21.41
C CYS A 323 -22.97 11.34 20.53
N HIS A 324 -21.79 11.46 19.92
CA HIS A 324 -21.36 12.63 19.16
C HIS A 324 -22.16 12.75 17.85
N PHE A 325 -22.30 11.66 17.10
CA PHE A 325 -23.03 11.61 15.83
C PHE A 325 -24.48 11.17 15.97
N ARG A 326 -25.08 11.35 17.15
CA ARG A 326 -26.45 10.91 17.43
C ARG A 326 -27.44 11.38 16.38
N SER A 327 -27.48 12.68 16.10
CA SER A 327 -28.43 13.27 15.16
C SER A 327 -28.20 12.75 13.74
N ASN A 328 -26.94 12.64 13.31
CA ASN A 328 -26.59 12.11 11.99
C ASN A 328 -27.01 10.64 11.84
N LEU A 329 -26.87 9.82 12.89
CA LEU A 329 -27.34 8.44 12.89
C LEU A 329 -28.87 8.37 12.80
N GLU A 330 -29.58 9.17 13.61
CA GLU A 330 -31.04 9.23 13.60
C GLU A 330 -31.57 9.66 12.22
N GLU A 331 -30.95 10.66 11.60
CA GLU A 331 -31.28 11.13 10.24
C GLU A 331 -30.96 10.07 9.17
N LYS A 332 -29.75 9.51 9.18
CA LYS A 332 -29.31 8.55 8.15
C LYS A 332 -30.19 7.29 8.12
N TYR A 333 -30.55 6.77 9.29
CA TYR A 333 -31.25 5.49 9.39
C TYR A 333 -32.74 5.62 9.72
N GLN A 334 -33.25 6.85 9.90
CA GLN A 334 -34.66 7.15 10.22
C GLN A 334 -35.13 6.39 11.48
N LYS A 335 -34.29 6.42 12.52
CA LYS A 335 -34.45 5.71 13.80
C LYS A 335 -34.11 6.64 14.95
N LYS A 336 -34.37 6.22 16.19
CA LYS A 336 -34.29 7.06 17.40
C LYS A 336 -33.58 6.35 18.54
N PHE A 337 -32.82 7.10 19.32
CA PHE A 337 -32.24 6.62 20.58
C PHE A 337 -33.24 6.80 21.74
N THR A 338 -34.33 6.05 21.68
CA THR A 338 -35.42 6.06 22.68
C THR A 338 -35.75 4.64 23.14
N GLY A 339 -36.51 4.50 24.23
CA GLY A 339 -36.92 3.20 24.77
C GLY A 339 -35.72 2.29 25.06
N LYS A 340 -35.71 1.09 24.45
CA LYS A 340 -34.61 0.12 24.58
C LYS A 340 -33.30 0.58 23.92
N GLY A 341 -33.38 1.54 23.01
CA GLY A 341 -32.23 2.15 22.35
C GLY A 341 -31.71 3.41 23.02
N LYS A 342 -32.23 3.78 24.21
CA LYS A 342 -31.81 5.00 24.89
C LYS A 342 -30.32 4.94 25.26
N ILE A 343 -29.56 5.92 24.78
CA ILE A 343 -28.13 6.07 25.11
C ILE A 343 -27.97 6.31 26.62
N PRO A 344 -27.13 5.54 27.33
CA PRO A 344 -26.87 5.76 28.75
C PRO A 344 -26.19 7.10 29.02
N ASN A 345 -26.60 7.80 30.10
CA ASN A 345 -26.02 9.10 30.49
C ASN A 345 -24.50 9.05 30.69
N ALA A 346 -23.94 7.89 31.03
CA ALA A 346 -22.50 7.73 31.18
C ALA A 346 -21.73 7.88 29.86
N TRP A 347 -22.32 7.54 28.71
CA TRP A 347 -21.65 7.67 27.42
C TRP A 347 -21.49 9.14 27.02
N ALA A 348 -22.45 9.99 27.40
CA ALA A 348 -22.41 11.43 27.14
C ALA A 348 -21.28 12.16 27.89
N LYS A 349 -20.62 11.49 28.87
CA LYS A 349 -19.47 12.03 29.60
C LYS A 349 -18.14 11.73 28.92
N ILE A 350 -18.11 10.82 27.94
CA ILE A 350 -16.89 10.45 27.23
C ILE A 350 -16.55 11.58 26.26
N THR A 351 -15.35 12.13 26.39
CA THR A 351 -14.87 13.20 25.51
C THR A 351 -14.05 12.65 24.35
N LYS A 352 -13.86 13.48 23.31
CA LYS A 352 -12.92 13.16 22.22
C LYS A 352 -11.51 12.90 22.76
N GLN A 353 -11.07 13.69 23.74
CA GLN A 353 -9.75 13.53 24.33
C GLN A 353 -9.59 12.17 25.03
N ASP A 354 -10.60 11.74 25.80
CA ASP A 354 -10.59 10.41 26.44
C ASP A 354 -10.40 9.28 25.42
N VAL A 355 -11.06 9.42 24.26
CA VAL A 355 -10.97 8.45 23.16
C VAL A 355 -9.60 8.45 22.49
N LEU A 356 -9.03 9.63 22.23
CA LEU A 356 -7.70 9.77 21.65
C LEU A 356 -6.61 9.26 22.60
N ASP A 357 -6.75 9.52 23.89
CA ASP A 357 -5.81 9.04 24.91
C ASP A 357 -5.92 7.52 25.07
N ASP A 358 -7.12 6.95 25.02
CA ASP A 358 -7.31 5.50 25.05
C ASP A 358 -6.69 4.81 23.84
N LEU A 359 -6.85 5.39 22.64
CA LEU A 359 -6.20 4.87 21.44
C LEU A 359 -4.69 4.99 21.50
N LYS A 360 -4.11 5.96 22.22
CA LYS A 360 -2.65 6.18 22.31
C LYS A 360 -1.95 5.26 23.30
N LYS A 361 -2.69 4.67 24.25
CA LYS A 361 -2.20 3.53 25.06
C LYS A 361 -1.80 2.37 24.14
#